data_AF-A0A4P7JL42-F1
#
_entry.id   AF-A0A4P7JL42-F1
#
_cell.length_a   1.000
_cell.length_b   1.000
_cell.length_c   1.000
_cell.angle_alpha   90.00
_cell.angle_beta   90.00
_cell.angle_gamma   90.00
#
_symmetry.space_group_name_H-M   'P 1'
#
loop_
_entity.id
_entity.type
_entity.pdbx_description
1 polymer ?
#
loop_
_entity_poly.entity_id
_entity_poly.type
_entity_poly.pdbx_seq_one_letter_code
_entity_poly.pdbx_strand_id
1 'polypeptide(L)'
;MKNLIAFLGKAALCSALLTSAAQATTVLFKTSMGDFEVELLDEHTPKTVENFLAYVENGSYNNVLFHRSIRGFIAQSGGFNYDFDEHEVSEITSLPTVINEPVFSNVRGTIAMAKVGGEPNSATSEWFFNVGANASNLDFQNGGFTVFGVVTEPGMEIIDAINDLPIYNLGSSAFSETPIQHEPAEGEELTGDHLVVVESVTVINSEPNTIDELPLPSRNTGEKEGDDDDSSSGGGSSSWLLALAGLALTARRNK
;
A
#
# COMPACT_ATOMS: atom_id res chain seq x y z
N MET A 1 50.64 29.82 -50.25
CA MET A 1 49.18 30.02 -50.41
C MET A 1 48.56 28.67 -50.73
N LYS A 2 47.62 28.19 -49.89
CA LYS A 2 46.44 27.36 -50.26
C LYS A 2 46.76 25.95 -50.84
N ASN A 3 46.39 24.79 -50.28
CA ASN A 3 45.22 24.43 -49.49
C ASN A 3 45.46 23.15 -48.66
N LEU A 4 44.98 23.19 -47.42
CA LEU A 4 44.74 22.07 -46.52
C LEU A 4 43.32 21.55 -46.81
N ILE A 5 43.16 20.28 -47.19
CA ILE A 5 41.84 19.62 -47.21
C ILE A 5 41.92 18.47 -46.21
N ALA A 6 41.42 18.74 -45.00
CA ALA A 6 41.26 17.76 -43.95
C ALA A 6 40.04 16.87 -44.25
N PHE A 7 40.24 15.56 -44.14
CA PHE A 7 39.20 14.54 -44.22
C PHE A 7 38.20 14.73 -43.07
N LEU A 8 36.95 15.05 -43.40
CA LEU A 8 35.81 15.00 -42.49
C LEU A 8 35.42 13.53 -42.26
N GLY A 9 35.93 12.93 -41.18
CA GLY A 9 35.39 11.70 -40.64
C GLY A 9 34.04 11.99 -39.99
N LYS A 10 32.94 11.52 -40.60
CA LYS A 10 31.62 11.51 -39.99
C LYS A 10 31.63 10.46 -38.87
N ALA A 11 31.73 10.91 -37.62
CA ALA A 11 31.41 10.08 -36.47
C ALA A 11 29.88 9.89 -36.44
N ALA A 12 29.42 8.70 -36.81
CA ALA A 12 28.04 8.29 -36.57
C ALA A 12 27.89 8.03 -35.06
N LEU A 13 27.26 8.96 -34.35
CA LEU A 13 26.86 8.78 -32.96
C LEU A 13 25.66 7.81 -32.98
N CYS A 14 25.91 6.52 -32.78
CA CYS A 14 24.84 5.57 -32.46
C CYS A 14 24.31 5.94 -31.08
N SER A 15 23.20 6.69 -31.04
CA SER A 15 22.39 6.82 -29.84
C SER A 15 21.79 5.45 -29.56
N ALA A 16 22.40 4.70 -28.64
CA ALA A 16 21.77 3.52 -28.07
C ALA A 16 20.55 4.02 -27.31
N LEU A 17 19.36 3.77 -27.85
CA LEU A 17 18.13 3.84 -27.08
C LEU A 17 18.25 2.74 -26.03
N LEU A 18 18.55 3.12 -24.79
CA LEU A 18 18.34 2.26 -23.64
C LEU A 18 16.82 2.10 -23.53
N THR A 19 16.27 1.05 -24.14
CA THR A 19 14.97 0.52 -23.76
C THR A 19 15.10 0.12 -22.30
N SER A 20 14.52 0.93 -21.41
CA SER A 20 14.28 0.52 -20.02
C SER A 20 13.48 -0.78 -20.09
N ALA A 21 14.07 -1.88 -19.65
CA ALA A 21 13.33 -3.12 -19.53
C ALA A 21 12.31 -2.91 -18.40
N ALA A 22 11.02 -3.05 -18.72
CA ALA A 22 9.93 -2.93 -17.77
C ALA A 22 10.21 -3.81 -16.56
N GLN A 23 10.37 -3.23 -15.36
CA GLN A 23 10.50 -3.99 -14.13
C GLN A 23 9.08 -4.36 -13.66
N ALA A 24 8.86 -5.61 -13.30
CA ALA A 24 7.69 -6.02 -12.51
C ALA A 24 8.21 -6.70 -11.27
N THR A 25 8.42 -5.90 -10.24
CA THR A 25 8.95 -6.41 -8.99
C THR A 25 7.85 -7.24 -8.31
N THR A 26 8.09 -8.52 -8.08
CA THR A 26 7.21 -9.37 -7.29
C THR A 26 7.73 -9.46 -5.87
N VAL A 27 6.88 -9.13 -4.91
CA VAL A 27 7.17 -9.26 -3.48
C VAL A 27 6.32 -10.36 -2.85
N LEU A 28 6.93 -11.17 -2.01
CA LEU A 28 6.27 -12.16 -1.17
C LEU A 28 6.01 -11.55 0.20
N PHE A 29 4.76 -11.57 0.63
CA PHE A 29 4.34 -11.31 2.00
C PHE A 29 4.25 -12.64 2.73
N LYS A 30 5.04 -12.81 3.78
CA LYS A 30 4.87 -13.89 4.74
C LYS A 30 4.04 -13.41 5.91
N THR A 31 2.95 -14.09 6.22
CA THR A 31 2.07 -13.68 7.32
C THR A 31 1.74 -14.85 8.22
N SER A 32 1.33 -14.54 9.46
CA SER A 32 0.85 -15.54 10.41
C SER A 32 -0.38 -16.33 9.91
N MET A 33 -1.05 -15.86 8.86
CA MET A 33 -2.24 -16.49 8.26
C MET A 33 -1.98 -17.13 6.88
N GLY A 34 -0.75 -17.08 6.38
CA GLY A 34 -0.37 -17.62 5.08
C GLY A 34 0.45 -16.64 4.23
N ASP A 35 1.07 -17.17 3.20
CA ASP A 35 1.96 -16.42 2.30
C ASP A 35 1.23 -16.04 1.02
N PHE A 36 1.42 -14.81 0.54
CA PHE A 36 0.88 -14.36 -0.74
C PHE A 36 1.84 -13.41 -1.46
N GLU A 37 1.68 -13.30 -2.78
CA GLU A 37 2.54 -12.47 -3.62
C GLU A 37 1.79 -11.24 -4.12
N VAL A 38 2.55 -10.17 -4.36
CA VAL A 38 2.07 -8.93 -4.95
C VAL A 38 3.01 -8.54 -6.08
N GLU A 39 2.45 -8.30 -7.25
CA GLU A 39 3.14 -7.70 -8.39
C GLU A 39 3.04 -6.17 -8.28
N LEU A 40 4.19 -5.50 -8.21
CA LEU A 40 4.26 -4.05 -8.11
C LEU A 40 4.10 -3.39 -9.49
N LEU A 41 3.63 -2.15 -9.47
CA LEU A 41 3.35 -1.33 -10.66
C LEU A 41 4.49 -0.34 -10.91
N ASP A 42 5.72 -0.84 -10.99
CA ASP A 42 6.98 -0.06 -11.01
C ASP A 42 6.98 1.07 -12.05
N GLU A 43 6.44 0.82 -13.25
CA GLU A 43 6.42 1.82 -14.33
C GLU A 43 5.37 2.92 -14.15
N HIS A 44 4.30 2.62 -13.43
CA HIS A 44 3.09 3.44 -13.38
C HIS A 44 3.02 4.29 -12.13
N THR A 45 3.55 3.77 -11.01
CA THR A 45 3.65 4.47 -9.72
C THR A 45 5.08 4.34 -9.18
N PRO A 46 6.09 4.80 -9.95
CA PRO A 46 7.50 4.52 -9.66
C PRO A 46 7.96 5.07 -8.32
N LYS A 47 7.49 6.26 -7.92
CA LYS A 47 7.93 6.86 -6.66
C LYS A 47 7.38 6.08 -5.47
N THR A 48 6.14 5.61 -5.60
CA THR A 48 5.48 4.82 -4.56
C THR A 48 6.13 3.45 -4.41
N VAL A 49 6.43 2.79 -5.54
CA VAL A 49 7.14 1.51 -5.55
C VAL A 49 8.56 1.65 -4.99
N GLU A 50 9.31 2.68 -5.39
CA GLU A 50 10.64 2.98 -4.84
C GLU A 50 10.58 3.17 -3.31
N ASN A 51 9.62 3.95 -2.81
CA ASN A 51 9.42 4.16 -1.38
C ASN A 51 9.09 2.85 -0.66
N PHE A 52 8.12 2.07 -1.16
CA PHE A 52 7.73 0.79 -0.56
C PHE A 52 8.92 -0.19 -0.50
N LEU A 53 9.67 -0.30 -1.60
CA LEU A 53 10.85 -1.18 -1.66
C LEU A 53 11.97 -0.72 -0.72
N ALA A 54 12.11 0.57 -0.44
CA ALA A 54 13.06 1.05 0.56
C ALA A 54 12.72 0.56 1.98
N TYR A 55 11.44 0.48 2.33
CA TYR A 55 10.99 -0.13 3.60
C TYR A 55 11.15 -1.66 3.62
N VAL A 56 11.02 -2.31 2.46
CA VAL A 56 11.33 -3.75 2.32
C VAL A 56 12.82 -3.99 2.52
N GLU A 57 13.69 -3.25 1.82
CA GLU A 57 15.14 -3.42 1.86
C GLU A 57 15.74 -3.17 3.26
N ASN A 58 15.20 -2.19 4.00
CA ASN A 58 15.68 -1.89 5.35
C ASN A 58 15.04 -2.78 6.45
N GLY A 59 14.14 -3.69 6.08
CA GLY A 59 13.47 -4.61 7.01
C GLY A 59 12.40 -3.97 7.89
N SER A 60 11.90 -2.77 7.57
CA SER A 60 10.87 -2.09 8.37
C SER A 60 9.54 -2.85 8.39
N TYR A 61 9.25 -3.63 7.35
CA TYR A 61 8.04 -4.46 7.29
C TYR A 61 8.19 -5.83 7.96
N ASN A 62 9.23 -6.04 8.76
CA ASN A 62 9.34 -7.24 9.58
C ASN A 62 8.42 -7.12 10.80
N ASN A 63 7.66 -8.17 11.07
CA ASN A 63 6.70 -8.26 12.18
C ASN A 63 5.70 -7.10 12.24
N VAL A 64 5.25 -6.58 11.08
CA VAL A 64 4.25 -5.49 11.07
C VAL A 64 2.85 -6.03 11.22
N LEU A 65 2.06 -5.42 12.10
CA LEU A 65 0.70 -5.87 12.35
C LEU A 65 -0.28 -5.28 11.36
N PHE A 66 -1.34 -6.02 11.05
CA PHE A 66 -2.56 -5.41 10.54
C PHE A 66 -3.23 -4.68 11.70
N HIS A 67 -3.02 -3.37 11.80
CA HIS A 67 -3.55 -2.54 12.89
C HIS A 67 -4.99 -2.07 12.65
N ARG A 68 -5.48 -2.20 11.41
CA ARG A 68 -6.83 -1.78 11.06
C ARG A 68 -7.42 -2.62 9.93
N SER A 69 -8.65 -3.08 10.12
CA SER A 69 -9.40 -3.82 9.11
C SER A 69 -10.88 -3.46 9.16
N ILE A 70 -11.47 -3.17 8.01
CA ILE A 70 -12.91 -2.95 7.87
C ILE A 70 -13.44 -4.00 6.90
N ARG A 71 -14.35 -4.85 7.40
CA ARG A 71 -14.92 -5.96 6.62
C ARG A 71 -15.54 -5.46 5.32
N GLY A 72 -15.15 -6.07 4.20
CA GLY A 72 -15.61 -5.73 2.86
C GLY A 72 -15.05 -4.42 2.29
N PHE A 73 -14.10 -3.77 2.97
CA PHE A 73 -13.51 -2.51 2.54
C PHE A 73 -11.99 -2.66 2.37
N ILE A 74 -11.23 -2.64 3.47
CA ILE A 74 -9.76 -2.62 3.45
C ILE A 74 -9.16 -3.43 4.61
N ALA A 75 -7.94 -3.90 4.42
CA ALA A 75 -7.05 -4.40 5.48
C ALA A 75 -5.73 -3.60 5.43
N GLN A 76 -5.41 -2.87 6.50
CA GLN A 76 -4.34 -1.87 6.58
C GLN A 76 -3.24 -2.29 7.55
N SER A 77 -1.99 -2.05 7.14
CA SER A 77 -0.77 -2.39 7.87
C SER A 77 0.37 -1.42 7.49
N GLY A 78 1.62 -1.78 7.81
CA GLY A 78 2.81 -0.99 7.48
C GLY A 78 3.03 0.24 8.35
N GLY A 79 2.28 0.40 9.45
CA GLY A 79 2.46 1.52 10.39
C GLY A 79 3.16 1.14 11.68
N PHE A 80 3.01 -0.11 12.10
CA PHE A 80 3.42 -0.56 13.43
C PHE A 80 4.03 -1.96 13.37
N ASN A 81 5.12 -2.17 14.09
CA ASN A 81 5.74 -3.48 14.29
C ASN A 81 5.47 -3.99 15.71
N TYR A 82 5.41 -5.31 15.84
CA TYR A 82 5.30 -6.01 17.11
C TYR A 82 6.65 -6.64 17.49
N ASP A 83 7.10 -6.40 18.71
CA ASP A 83 8.25 -7.08 19.30
C ASP A 83 7.76 -8.30 20.09
N PHE A 84 8.17 -9.49 19.65
CA PHE A 84 7.75 -10.76 20.28
C PHE A 84 8.48 -11.06 21.59
N ASP A 85 9.65 -10.46 21.82
CA ASP A 85 10.42 -10.65 23.05
C ASP A 85 9.90 -9.72 24.16
N GLU A 86 9.54 -8.49 23.80
CA GLU A 86 9.04 -7.47 24.72
C GLU A 86 7.51 -7.44 24.84
N HIS A 87 6.80 -8.09 23.91
CA HIS A 87 5.34 -8.03 23.74
C HIS A 87 4.80 -6.60 23.52
N GLU A 88 5.58 -5.74 22.86
CA GLU A 88 5.24 -4.33 22.66
C GLU A 88 4.98 -4.00 21.19
N VAL A 89 4.08 -3.03 20.96
CA VAL A 89 3.85 -2.44 19.63
C VAL A 89 4.61 -1.12 19.53
N SER A 90 5.36 -0.94 18.44
CA SER A 90 6.06 0.32 18.14
C SER A 90 5.73 0.83 16.74
N GLU A 91 5.86 2.14 16.54
CA GLU A 91 5.64 2.79 15.26
C GLU A 91 6.87 2.61 14.35
N ILE A 92 6.63 2.31 13.08
CA ILE A 92 7.71 2.24 12.09
C ILE A 92 8.31 3.64 11.91
N THR A 93 9.64 3.70 11.86
CA THR A 93 10.32 4.96 11.54
C THR A 93 10.03 5.37 10.10
N SER A 94 9.32 6.49 9.92
CA SER A 94 8.97 6.99 8.60
C SER A 94 10.19 7.46 7.79
N LEU A 95 10.27 7.01 6.53
CA LEU A 95 11.04 7.61 5.46
C LEU A 95 10.34 8.91 4.96
N PRO A 96 11.00 9.73 4.13
CA PRO A 96 10.38 10.93 3.56
C PRO A 96 9.07 10.64 2.84
N THR A 97 8.14 11.60 2.84
CA THR A 97 6.84 11.41 2.20
C THR A 97 6.96 11.29 0.67
N VAL A 98 6.05 10.51 0.07
CA VAL A 98 5.98 10.29 -1.37
C VAL A 98 4.88 11.15 -2.03
N ILE A 99 5.12 11.56 -3.28
CA ILE A 99 4.12 12.26 -4.09
C ILE A 99 3.01 11.28 -4.48
N ASN A 100 1.75 11.71 -4.40
CA ASN A 100 0.60 10.89 -4.80
C ASN A 100 0.61 10.62 -6.31
N GLU A 101 0.42 9.37 -6.70
CA GLU A 101 0.33 8.87 -8.08
C GLU A 101 -0.97 8.06 -8.28
N PRO A 102 -2.18 8.66 -8.11
CA PRO A 102 -3.47 7.95 -8.12
C PRO A 102 -3.92 7.55 -9.54
N VAL A 103 -3.09 6.77 -10.23
CA VAL A 103 -3.20 6.40 -11.64
C VAL A 103 -4.23 5.29 -11.86
N PHE A 104 -4.35 4.37 -10.90
CA PHE A 104 -5.23 3.21 -10.96
C PHE A 104 -6.32 3.28 -9.89
N SER A 105 -7.41 2.60 -10.19
CA SER A 105 -8.61 2.53 -9.37
C SER A 105 -8.41 1.58 -8.19
N ASN A 106 -8.92 1.98 -7.02
CA ASN A 106 -8.92 1.22 -5.78
C ASN A 106 -10.00 0.13 -5.82
N VAL A 107 -9.76 -0.90 -6.62
CA VAL A 107 -10.62 -2.08 -6.75
C VAL A 107 -10.05 -3.25 -5.97
N ARG A 108 -10.90 -4.24 -5.72
CA ARG A 108 -10.53 -5.48 -5.03
C ARG A 108 -9.25 -6.08 -5.62
N GLY A 109 -8.34 -6.53 -4.76
CA GLY A 109 -7.07 -7.15 -5.16
C GLY A 109 -5.93 -6.17 -5.35
N THR A 110 -6.14 -4.87 -5.20
CA THR A 110 -5.07 -3.87 -5.27
C THR A 110 -4.50 -3.55 -3.89
N ILE A 111 -3.20 -3.23 -3.84
CA ILE A 111 -2.56 -2.59 -2.68
C ILE A 111 -2.38 -1.10 -2.96
N ALA A 112 -2.68 -0.25 -1.97
CA ALA A 112 -2.56 1.19 -2.08
C ALA A 112 -1.93 1.84 -0.83
N MET A 113 -1.29 2.99 -1.00
CA MET A 113 -0.68 3.73 0.11
C MET A 113 -1.74 4.46 0.95
N ALA A 114 -1.66 4.35 2.27
CA ALA A 114 -2.42 5.21 3.18
C ALA A 114 -1.74 6.59 3.31
N LYS A 115 -2.53 7.61 3.69
CA LYS A 115 -2.04 8.99 3.83
C LYS A 115 -2.94 9.84 4.72
N VAL A 116 -2.39 10.89 5.31
CA VAL A 116 -3.14 11.86 6.11
C VAL A 116 -4.24 12.51 5.28
N GLY A 117 -5.45 12.55 5.83
CA GLY A 117 -6.61 13.16 5.15
C GLY A 117 -6.36 14.64 4.86
N GLY A 118 -6.73 15.10 3.66
CA GLY A 118 -6.47 16.46 3.20
C GLY A 118 -5.02 16.75 2.77
N GLU A 119 -4.10 15.80 2.91
CA GLU A 119 -2.68 15.96 2.54
C GLU A 119 -2.27 14.91 1.49
N PRO A 120 -2.47 15.19 0.18
CA PRO A 120 -2.28 14.18 -0.86
C PRO A 120 -0.88 13.54 -0.90
N ASN A 121 0.18 14.31 -0.60
CA ASN A 121 1.58 13.88 -0.70
C ASN A 121 2.20 13.51 0.65
N SER A 122 1.40 12.97 1.59
CA SER A 122 1.84 12.67 2.95
C SER A 122 2.12 11.18 3.20
N ALA A 123 1.96 10.31 2.21
CA ALA A 123 2.15 8.87 2.38
C ALA A 123 3.60 8.56 2.76
N THR A 124 3.80 7.61 3.68
CA THR A 124 5.11 7.13 4.14
C THR A 124 5.18 5.60 4.10
N SER A 125 4.93 4.90 5.21
CA SER A 125 5.08 3.44 5.35
C SER A 125 3.77 2.67 5.27
N GLU A 126 2.65 3.30 5.64
CA GLU A 126 1.36 2.62 5.75
C GLU A 126 0.75 2.32 4.39
N TRP A 127 0.21 1.11 4.26
CA TRP A 127 -0.47 0.62 3.07
C TRP A 127 -1.71 -0.19 3.45
N PHE A 128 -2.61 -0.39 2.50
CA PHE A 128 -3.79 -1.22 2.67
C PHE A 128 -4.10 -2.04 1.42
N PHE A 129 -4.65 -3.22 1.62
CA PHE A 129 -5.25 -4.02 0.57
C PHE A 129 -6.73 -3.65 0.41
N ASN A 130 -7.16 -3.47 -0.84
CA ASN A 130 -8.57 -3.33 -1.18
C ASN A 130 -9.24 -4.71 -1.21
N VAL A 131 -10.15 -4.94 -0.26
CA VAL A 131 -10.96 -6.17 -0.18
C VAL A 131 -12.28 -5.97 -0.94
N GLY A 132 -12.82 -4.74 -0.92
CA GLY A 132 -14.01 -4.34 -1.67
C GLY A 132 -13.71 -3.61 -2.97
N ALA A 133 -14.77 -3.33 -3.73
CA ALA A 133 -14.72 -2.38 -4.84
C ALA A 133 -14.87 -0.95 -4.31
N ASN A 134 -13.75 -0.28 -4.07
CA ASN A 134 -13.69 0.97 -3.31
C ASN A 134 -13.54 2.22 -4.20
N ALA A 135 -13.57 2.05 -5.52
CA ALA A 135 -13.36 3.08 -6.53
C ALA A 135 -14.23 4.34 -6.30
N SER A 136 -15.53 4.16 -6.05
CA SER A 136 -16.49 5.27 -5.84
C SER A 136 -16.14 6.20 -4.67
N ASN A 137 -15.24 5.76 -3.79
CA ASN A 137 -14.77 6.51 -2.64
C ASN A 137 -13.28 6.85 -2.76
N LEU A 138 -12.41 5.83 -2.78
CA LEU A 138 -10.96 5.97 -2.66
C LEU A 138 -10.27 6.55 -3.90
N ASP A 139 -10.93 6.56 -5.06
CA ASP A 139 -10.35 7.17 -6.26
C ASP A 139 -10.47 8.70 -6.23
N PHE A 140 -11.40 9.24 -5.45
CA PHE A 140 -11.77 10.66 -5.46
C PHE A 140 -11.46 11.36 -4.14
N GLN A 141 -11.72 10.71 -3.00
CA GLN A 141 -11.52 11.36 -1.71
C GLN A 141 -10.03 11.68 -1.49
N ASN A 142 -9.74 12.80 -0.82
CA ASN A 142 -8.36 13.17 -0.46
C ASN A 142 -7.36 13.16 -1.63
N GLY A 143 -7.82 13.47 -2.85
CA GLY A 143 -7.00 13.46 -4.06
C GLY A 143 -6.68 12.06 -4.62
N GLY A 144 -7.44 11.04 -4.23
CA GLY A 144 -7.22 9.64 -4.61
C GLY A 144 -6.15 8.96 -3.78
N PHE A 145 -6.16 7.63 -3.69
CA PHE A 145 -5.10 6.83 -3.07
C PHE A 145 -4.30 6.09 -4.14
N THR A 146 -2.98 6.08 -3.99
CA THR A 146 -2.07 5.50 -4.98
C THR A 146 -2.06 3.99 -4.87
N VAL A 147 -2.71 3.31 -5.82
CA VAL A 147 -2.56 1.88 -6.05
C VAL A 147 -1.21 1.61 -6.69
N PHE A 148 -0.39 0.77 -6.06
CA PHE A 148 0.99 0.51 -6.49
C PHE A 148 1.32 -0.98 -6.69
N GLY A 149 0.34 -1.85 -6.58
CA GLY A 149 0.50 -3.28 -6.84
C GLY A 149 -0.82 -4.03 -6.91
N VAL A 150 -0.75 -5.28 -7.36
CA VAL A 150 -1.87 -6.21 -7.47
C VAL A 150 -1.50 -7.52 -6.79
N VAL A 151 -2.37 -8.03 -5.94
CA VAL A 151 -2.23 -9.33 -5.30
C VAL A 151 -2.41 -10.41 -6.36
N THR A 152 -1.46 -11.34 -6.46
CA THR A 152 -1.57 -12.46 -7.39
C THR A 152 -2.47 -13.54 -6.81
N GLU A 153 -3.18 -14.28 -7.67
CA GLU A 153 -3.94 -15.46 -7.22
C GLU A 153 -2.97 -16.59 -6.83
N PRO A 154 -3.20 -17.30 -5.72
CA PRO A 154 -4.42 -17.34 -4.90
C PRO A 154 -4.44 -16.38 -3.68
N GLY A 155 -3.58 -15.36 -3.64
CA GLY A 155 -3.31 -14.54 -2.45
C GLY A 155 -4.52 -13.82 -1.85
N MET A 156 -5.56 -13.55 -2.64
CA MET A 156 -6.77 -12.89 -2.15
C MET A 156 -7.54 -13.72 -1.12
N GLU A 157 -7.45 -15.05 -1.15
CA GLU A 157 -8.08 -15.92 -0.15
C GLU A 157 -7.53 -15.66 1.26
N ILE A 158 -6.23 -15.35 1.38
CA ILE A 158 -5.57 -15.06 2.65
C ILE A 158 -5.99 -13.67 3.15
N ILE A 159 -6.01 -12.68 2.27
CA ILE A 159 -6.42 -11.31 2.61
C ILE A 159 -7.89 -11.27 3.04
N ASP A 160 -8.75 -12.03 2.37
CA ASP A 160 -10.14 -12.18 2.78
C ASP A 160 -10.25 -12.80 4.18
N ALA A 161 -9.50 -13.87 4.44
CA ALA A 161 -9.49 -14.52 5.75
C ALA A 161 -9.06 -13.55 6.86
N ILE A 162 -8.06 -12.69 6.60
CA ILE A 162 -7.65 -11.61 7.53
C ILE A 162 -8.78 -10.60 7.73
N ASN A 163 -9.46 -10.17 6.66
CA ASN A 163 -10.53 -9.18 6.73
C ASN A 163 -11.80 -9.71 7.41
N ASP A 164 -11.98 -11.03 7.42
CA ASP A 164 -13.09 -11.72 8.07
C ASP A 164 -12.87 -12.01 9.56
N LEU A 165 -11.70 -11.71 10.11
CA LEU A 165 -11.44 -11.88 11.54
C LEU A 165 -12.32 -10.98 12.44
N PRO A 166 -12.49 -11.36 13.72
CA PRO A 166 -13.02 -10.48 14.74
C PRO A 166 -12.17 -9.21 14.88
N ILE A 167 -12.85 -8.08 15.12
CA ILE A 167 -12.22 -6.80 15.37
C ILE A 167 -12.13 -6.58 16.88
N TYR A 168 -10.95 -6.19 17.36
CA TYR A 168 -10.67 -5.93 18.75
C TYR A 168 -10.05 -4.55 18.94
N ASN A 169 -10.43 -3.87 20.01
CA ASN A 169 -9.95 -2.53 20.33
C ASN A 169 -8.81 -2.62 21.36
N LEU A 170 -7.57 -2.33 20.94
CA LEU A 170 -6.39 -2.35 21.80
C LEU A 170 -6.19 -1.06 22.62
N GLY A 171 -7.21 -0.21 22.71
CA GLY A 171 -7.24 0.95 23.61
C GLY A 171 -6.67 2.25 23.05
N SER A 172 -6.25 2.28 21.77
CA SER A 172 -5.80 3.49 21.08
C SER A 172 -6.60 3.73 19.79
N SER A 173 -6.61 4.96 19.28
CA SER A 173 -7.27 5.26 18.00
C SER A 173 -6.65 4.49 16.82
N ALA A 174 -5.35 4.21 16.88
CA ALA A 174 -4.62 3.44 15.88
C ALA A 174 -5.07 1.98 15.80
N PHE A 175 -5.58 1.46 16.91
CA PHE A 175 -5.84 0.04 17.13
C PHE A 175 -7.29 -0.21 17.56
N SER A 176 -8.20 0.67 17.14
CA SER A 176 -9.63 0.55 17.47
C SER A 176 -10.36 -0.46 16.58
N GLU A 177 -9.77 -0.79 15.43
CA GLU A 177 -10.31 -1.69 14.41
C GLU A 177 -9.31 -2.82 14.07
N THR A 178 -8.56 -3.33 15.05
CA THR A 178 -7.51 -4.34 14.82
C THR A 178 -8.12 -5.73 14.60
N PRO A 179 -7.86 -6.41 13.46
CA PRO A 179 -8.20 -7.82 13.29
C PRO A 179 -7.31 -8.70 14.18
N ILE A 180 -7.91 -9.66 14.87
CA ILE A 180 -7.20 -10.61 15.74
C ILE A 180 -7.54 -12.06 15.38
N GLN A 181 -6.54 -12.95 15.46
CA GLN A 181 -6.72 -14.38 15.21
C GLN A 181 -7.53 -15.04 16.34
N HIS A 182 -7.24 -14.65 17.58
CA HIS A 182 -7.84 -15.17 18.80
C HIS A 182 -8.08 -14.05 19.80
N GLU A 183 -9.24 -14.08 20.48
CA GLU A 183 -9.52 -13.14 21.56
C GLU A 183 -8.76 -13.56 22.83
N PRO A 184 -8.00 -12.66 23.48
CA PRO A 184 -7.30 -12.98 24.71
C PRO A 184 -8.32 -13.29 25.82
N ALA A 185 -8.03 -14.29 26.65
CA ALA A 185 -8.86 -14.57 27.81
C ALA A 185 -8.86 -13.38 28.80
N GLU A 186 -9.85 -13.33 29.69
CA GLU A 186 -9.93 -12.26 30.69
C GLU A 186 -8.66 -12.20 31.55
N GLY A 187 -7.92 -11.09 31.46
CA GLY A 187 -6.66 -10.87 32.17
C GLY A 187 -5.44 -11.50 31.52
N GLU A 188 -5.57 -12.11 30.35
CA GLU A 188 -4.46 -12.56 29.51
C GLU A 188 -3.78 -11.37 28.83
N GLU A 189 -2.46 -11.45 28.73
CA GLU A 189 -1.65 -10.47 28.01
C GLU A 189 -1.80 -10.66 26.50
N LEU A 190 -1.91 -9.55 25.76
CA LEU A 190 -1.95 -9.60 24.30
C LEU A 190 -0.56 -9.97 23.75
N THR A 191 -0.40 -11.23 23.38
CA THR A 191 0.79 -11.75 22.69
C THR A 191 0.63 -11.72 21.16
N GLY A 192 1.74 -11.93 20.44
CA GLY A 192 1.75 -12.03 18.98
C GLY A 192 0.84 -13.13 18.41
N ASP A 193 0.53 -14.18 19.19
CA ASP A 193 -0.38 -15.26 18.79
C ASP A 193 -1.83 -14.77 18.60
N HIS A 194 -2.21 -13.65 19.22
CA HIS A 194 -3.52 -13.03 19.04
C HIS A 194 -3.55 -12.14 17.79
N LEU A 195 -2.41 -11.61 17.38
CA LEU A 195 -2.30 -10.59 16.34
C LEU A 195 -2.16 -11.20 14.94
N VAL A 196 -2.59 -10.46 13.92
CA VAL A 196 -2.25 -10.77 12.53
C VAL A 196 -1.00 -9.99 12.16
N VAL A 197 0.06 -10.70 11.80
CA VAL A 197 1.38 -10.12 11.59
C VAL A 197 1.90 -10.51 10.21
N VAL A 198 2.43 -9.53 9.48
CA VAL A 198 3.33 -9.75 8.35
C VAL A 198 4.72 -9.97 8.94
N GLU A 199 5.18 -11.20 8.90
CA GLU A 199 6.48 -11.62 9.46
C GLU A 199 7.63 -11.01 8.65
N SER A 200 7.48 -10.98 7.32
CA SER A 200 8.43 -10.34 6.42
C SER A 200 7.81 -10.04 5.07
N VAL A 201 8.41 -9.08 4.36
CA VAL A 201 8.18 -8.83 2.94
C VAL A 201 9.51 -8.98 2.22
N THR A 202 9.55 -9.75 1.14
CA THR A 202 10.80 -10.00 0.40
C THR A 202 10.59 -9.91 -1.10
N VAL A 203 11.52 -9.29 -1.82
CA VAL A 203 11.55 -9.35 -3.28
C VAL A 203 11.93 -10.77 -3.71
N ILE A 204 11.06 -11.44 -4.46
CA ILE A 204 11.28 -12.81 -4.95
C ILE A 204 11.53 -12.87 -6.46
N ASN A 205 11.15 -11.82 -7.19
CA ASN A 205 11.46 -11.66 -8.59
C ASN A 205 11.66 -10.18 -8.90
N SER A 206 12.80 -9.85 -9.49
CA SER A 206 13.13 -8.50 -10.01
C SER A 206 13.46 -8.54 -11.50
N GLU A 207 13.20 -9.67 -12.18
CA GLU A 207 13.40 -9.79 -13.61
C GLU A 207 12.41 -8.87 -14.35
N PRO A 208 12.82 -8.34 -15.51
CA PRO A 208 11.91 -7.55 -16.32
C PRO A 208 10.70 -8.38 -16.73
N ASN A 209 9.53 -7.77 -16.64
CA ASN A 209 8.26 -8.44 -16.84
C ASN A 209 8.26 -9.15 -18.21
N THR A 210 8.13 -10.47 -18.21
CA THR A 210 7.96 -11.26 -19.44
C THR A 210 6.48 -11.54 -19.74
N ILE A 211 5.59 -11.03 -18.89
CA ILE A 211 4.15 -11.10 -19.07
C ILE A 211 3.72 -9.82 -19.78
N ASP A 212 3.48 -9.91 -21.09
CA ASP A 212 3.02 -8.78 -21.94
C ASP A 212 1.68 -8.17 -21.45
N GLU A 213 0.96 -8.84 -20.55
CA GLU A 213 -0.31 -8.35 -19.98
C GLU A 213 -0.47 -8.86 -18.55
N LEU A 214 0.18 -8.20 -17.57
CA LEU A 214 -0.48 -8.15 -16.26
C LEU A 214 -1.85 -7.50 -16.50
N PRO A 215 -2.97 -8.09 -16.05
CA PRO A 215 -4.25 -7.43 -16.10
C PRO A 215 -4.16 -6.20 -15.19
N LEU A 216 -3.77 -5.07 -15.79
CA LEU A 216 -3.64 -3.82 -15.06
C LEU A 216 -5.00 -3.49 -14.43
N PRO A 217 -5.00 -2.99 -13.19
CA PRO A 217 -6.24 -2.53 -12.59
C PRO A 217 -6.85 -1.42 -13.46
N SER A 218 -8.17 -1.28 -13.39
CA SER A 218 -8.87 -0.21 -14.11
C SER A 218 -8.24 1.15 -13.78
N ARG A 219 -8.14 2.04 -14.76
CA ARG A 219 -7.60 3.38 -14.55
C ARG A 219 -8.53 4.18 -13.65
N ASN A 220 -7.95 5.00 -12.78
CA ASN A 220 -8.71 6.04 -12.09
C ASN A 220 -9.03 7.14 -13.11
N THR A 221 -10.33 7.39 -13.33
CA THR A 221 -10.81 8.35 -14.33
C THR A 221 -10.85 9.78 -13.81
N GLY A 222 -10.67 10.01 -12.50
CA GLY A 222 -10.69 11.35 -11.90
C GLY A 222 -12.04 12.08 -11.95
N GLU A 223 -13.03 11.50 -12.63
CA GLU A 223 -14.39 12.00 -12.73
C GLU A 223 -15.31 11.09 -11.92
N LYS A 224 -16.01 11.67 -10.93
CA LYS A 224 -17.11 10.99 -10.27
C LYS A 224 -18.22 10.87 -11.32
N GLU A 225 -18.58 9.65 -11.75
CA GLU A 225 -19.74 9.47 -12.63
C GLU A 225 -20.93 10.21 -12.01
N GLY A 226 -21.53 11.11 -12.80
CA GLY A 226 -22.56 12.03 -12.34
C GLY A 226 -23.76 11.27 -11.78
N ASP A 227 -24.19 11.67 -10.59
CA ASP A 227 -25.49 11.28 -10.05
C ASP A 227 -26.57 11.75 -11.06
N ASP A 228 -27.25 10.80 -11.70
CA ASP A 228 -28.51 11.08 -12.38
C ASP A 228 -29.50 11.60 -11.33
N ASP A 229 -29.86 12.88 -11.46
CA ASP A 229 -30.89 13.55 -10.68
C ASP A 229 -32.23 12.81 -10.81
N ASP A 230 -32.62 12.06 -9.77
CA ASP A 230 -34.03 11.84 -9.48
C ASP A 230 -34.29 11.93 -7.96
N SER A 231 -35.03 12.96 -7.62
CA SER A 231 -35.46 13.36 -6.28
C SER A 231 -36.28 12.28 -5.56
N SER A 232 -35.93 11.94 -4.31
CA SER A 232 -36.87 11.89 -3.17
C SER A 232 -36.21 11.39 -1.87
N SER A 233 -36.33 12.21 -0.82
CA SER A 233 -36.61 11.84 0.57
C SER A 233 -35.69 10.82 1.31
N GLY A 234 -34.94 11.34 2.29
CA GLY A 234 -34.60 10.56 3.48
C GLY A 234 -33.35 11.06 4.20
N GLY A 235 -33.53 11.91 5.21
CA GLY A 235 -32.43 12.30 6.10
C GLY A 235 -31.90 11.09 6.89
N GLY A 236 -30.58 10.93 6.91
CA GLY A 236 -29.90 9.89 7.70
C GLY A 236 -28.37 10.01 7.63
N SER A 237 -27.77 10.54 8.69
CA SER A 237 -26.37 10.38 9.12
C SER A 237 -25.25 10.47 8.06
N SER A 238 -24.81 11.68 7.79
CA SER A 238 -23.47 11.99 7.26
C SER A 238 -22.41 11.80 8.36
N SER A 239 -22.00 10.56 8.63
CA SER A 239 -20.97 10.24 9.65
C SER A 239 -19.91 9.21 9.21
N TRP A 240 -19.81 8.90 7.91
CA TRP A 240 -18.86 7.89 7.40
C TRP A 240 -17.62 8.45 6.70
N LEU A 241 -17.22 9.69 6.99
CA LEU A 241 -15.90 10.21 6.58
C LEU A 241 -14.81 9.61 7.47
N LEU A 242 -14.61 8.30 7.39
CA LEU A 242 -13.42 7.64 7.91
C LEU A 242 -12.27 7.99 6.96
N ALA A 243 -11.58 9.09 7.26
CA ALA A 243 -10.28 9.36 6.67
C ALA A 243 -9.36 8.17 7.01
N LEU A 244 -8.77 7.54 5.99
CA LEU A 244 -7.61 6.66 6.12
C LEU A 244 -6.39 7.48 6.56
N ALA A 245 -6.50 8.26 7.62
CA ALA A 245 -5.45 9.16 8.07
C ALA A 245 -4.37 8.35 8.81
N GLY A 246 -3.14 8.37 8.28
CA GLY A 246 -1.97 7.91 9.00
C GLY A 246 -1.81 8.68 10.31
N LEU A 247 -1.50 7.98 11.40
CA LEU A 247 -1.37 8.59 12.72
C LEU A 247 0.06 9.10 12.92
N ALA A 248 0.26 10.40 12.74
CA ALA A 248 1.50 11.05 13.18
C ALA A 248 1.41 11.34 14.70
N LEU A 249 1.91 10.42 15.54
CA LEU A 249 2.11 10.72 16.96
C LEU A 249 3.37 11.56 17.10
N THR A 250 3.22 12.86 17.35
CA THR A 250 4.35 13.73 17.64
C THR A 250 5.07 13.26 18.91
N ALA A 251 6.22 12.62 18.76
CA ALA A 251 7.09 12.24 19.87
C ALA A 251 7.56 13.48 20.65
N ARG A 252 6.90 13.79 21.76
CA ARG A 252 7.39 14.78 22.74
C ARG A 252 8.59 14.19 23.47
N ARG A 253 9.79 14.40 22.93
CA ARG A 253 11.05 14.22 23.68
C ARG A 253 11.15 15.31 24.73
N ASN A 254 10.82 14.99 25.98
CA ASN A 254 11.26 15.79 27.11
C ASN A 254 12.76 15.52 27.34
N LYS A 255 13.56 16.60 27.32
CA LYS A 255 14.87 16.67 27.98
C LYS A 255 14.65 16.87 29.48
#